data_AF-A0A7M7JKH3-F1
#
_entry.id   AF-A0A7M7JKH3-F1
#
_cell.length_a   1.000
_cell.length_b   1.000
_cell.length_c   1.000
_cell.angle_alpha   90.00
_cell.angle_beta   90.00
_cell.angle_gamma   90.00
#
_symmetry.space_group_name_H-M   'P 1'
#
loop_
_entity.id
_entity.type
_entity.pdbx_description
1 polymer ?
#
loop_
_entity_poly.entity_id
_entity_poly.type
_entity_poly.pdbx_seq_one_letter_code
_entity_poly.pdbx_strand_id
1 'polypeptide(L)'
;MTQARISDLLRRTWSTAFYYTSGYTLEKPPERETCPDLRNWALASLKWSVTEIIGRMHPNREILLLGNALWAGVSWFVFYTALRITFFQGLYDSNLQADRATQTVAALHIPMYVCATSMHIVSTLGFIAAFREIEFALHVYGHCVAVVALLMCVLLLITAVSVFAFHADILQLATSFGISFYTESDSFKKFVDRLQQEHNCCGVFSWRDWDKNSVFRCNEDNPSIYRCRIPESCCRLLDLPLCYEMVLNRTAEEVFKAIFPAPCLKQVSYLIELEQKRWLKIFAFLLLFFALLTATARACSRTLRLTHTWVGILIRYMS
;
A
#
# COMPACT_ATOMS: atom_id res chain seq x y z
N MET A 1 16.74 29.26 -59.71
CA MET A 1 15.76 29.91 -58.83
C MET A 1 16.50 30.38 -57.59
N THR A 2 16.49 31.69 -57.31
CA THR A 2 17.27 32.28 -56.22
C THR A 2 16.60 32.05 -54.86
N GLN A 3 17.43 31.92 -53.82
CA GLN A 3 17.08 31.68 -52.42
C GLN A 3 16.03 32.67 -51.87
N ALA A 4 15.99 33.89 -52.43
CA ALA A 4 15.01 34.94 -52.13
C ALA A 4 13.56 34.59 -52.53
N ARG A 5 13.37 33.78 -53.59
CA ARG A 5 12.03 33.40 -54.08
C ARG A 5 11.40 32.29 -53.26
N ILE A 6 12.24 31.43 -52.66
CA ILE A 6 11.81 30.35 -51.76
C ILE A 6 11.44 30.92 -50.39
N SER A 7 12.18 31.92 -49.88
CA SER A 7 11.83 32.61 -48.65
C SER A 7 10.52 33.41 -48.75
N ASP A 8 10.23 34.00 -49.92
CA ASP A 8 8.97 34.71 -50.16
C ASP A 8 7.77 33.77 -50.29
N LEU A 9 7.96 32.58 -50.89
CA LEU A 9 6.90 31.57 -50.96
C LEU A 9 6.58 31.01 -49.56
N LEU A 10 7.61 30.67 -48.77
CA LEU A 10 7.45 30.14 -47.43
C LEU A 10 6.80 31.15 -46.48
N ARG A 11 7.15 32.44 -46.61
CA ARG A 11 6.58 33.53 -45.81
C ARG A 11 5.09 33.77 -46.14
N ARG A 12 4.71 33.62 -47.42
CA ARG A 12 3.31 33.73 -47.86
C ARG A 12 2.45 32.54 -47.43
N THR A 13 3.00 31.32 -47.39
CA THR A 13 2.28 30.13 -46.91
C THR A 13 2.13 30.10 -45.38
N TRP A 14 3.10 30.66 -44.64
CA TRP A 14 3.02 30.74 -43.18
C TRP A 14 2.02 31.80 -42.71
N SER A 15 1.88 32.91 -43.43
CA SER A 15 0.88 33.93 -43.09
C SER A 15 -0.55 33.38 -43.21
N THR A 16 -0.90 32.67 -44.29
CA THR A 16 -2.26 32.16 -44.49
C THR A 16 -2.66 31.03 -43.53
N ALA A 17 -1.70 30.23 -43.03
CA ALA A 17 -1.98 29.17 -42.07
C ALA A 17 -2.29 29.68 -40.65
N PHE A 18 -1.75 30.84 -40.26
CA PHE A 18 -1.98 31.44 -38.95
C PHE A 18 -3.28 32.28 -38.89
N TYR A 19 -3.81 32.69 -40.04
CA TYR A 19 -5.02 33.52 -40.15
C TYR A 19 -6.32 32.77 -39.81
N TYR A 20 -6.35 31.44 -39.80
CA TYR A 20 -7.57 30.66 -39.57
C TYR A 20 -7.82 30.24 -38.11
N THR A 21 -6.83 30.34 -37.21
CA THR A 21 -6.92 29.71 -35.88
C THR A 21 -7.10 30.67 -34.71
N SER A 22 -7.03 32.00 -34.88
CA SER A 22 -6.99 32.90 -33.71
C SER A 22 -8.14 33.89 -33.53
N GLY A 23 -9.14 34.01 -34.41
CA GLY A 23 -10.42 34.68 -34.07
C GLY A 23 -10.35 36.10 -33.47
N TYR A 24 -9.25 36.84 -33.64
CA TYR A 24 -9.11 38.19 -33.09
C TYR A 24 -9.47 39.25 -34.14
N THR A 25 -10.36 40.15 -33.71
CA THR A 25 -10.89 41.29 -34.46
C THR A 25 -9.82 42.30 -34.87
N LEU A 26 -10.00 42.83 -36.08
CA LEU A 26 -9.13 43.76 -36.80
C LEU A 26 -8.83 45.06 -36.03
N GLU A 27 -7.54 45.32 -35.80
CA GLU A 27 -7.00 46.67 -35.68
C GLU A 27 -6.18 46.94 -36.96
N LYS A 28 -6.45 48.06 -37.63
CA LYS A 28 -5.80 48.45 -38.90
C LYS A 28 -4.26 48.48 -38.75
N PRO A 29 -3.48 48.09 -39.77
CA PRO A 29 -2.03 48.18 -39.70
C PRO A 29 -1.61 49.67 -39.68
N PRO A 30 -0.68 50.08 -38.82
CA PRO A 30 -0.15 51.44 -38.87
C PRO A 30 0.68 51.61 -40.14
N GLU A 31 0.50 52.77 -40.79
CA GLU A 31 1.31 53.20 -41.91
C GLU A 31 2.77 53.36 -41.46
N ARG A 32 3.64 52.56 -42.07
CA ARG A 32 5.05 52.87 -42.34
C ARG A 32 5.82 53.54 -41.20
N GLU A 33 5.95 52.87 -40.06
CA GLU A 33 6.92 53.23 -39.02
C GLU A 33 8.03 52.17 -38.93
N THR A 34 9.27 52.66 -39.04
CA THR A 34 10.56 52.18 -38.50
C THR A 34 10.75 50.69 -38.18
N CYS A 35 11.95 50.15 -38.51
CA CYS A 35 12.41 48.81 -38.08
C CYS A 35 11.90 48.49 -36.66
N PRO A 36 11.28 47.32 -36.42
CA PRO A 36 10.82 46.98 -35.08
C PRO A 36 12.04 47.09 -34.17
N ASP A 37 11.93 47.96 -33.17
CA ASP A 37 12.97 48.17 -32.17
C ASP A 37 13.46 46.79 -31.72
N LEU A 38 14.70 46.45 -32.09
CA LEU A 38 15.26 45.10 -31.93
C LEU A 38 15.14 44.65 -30.47
N ARG A 39 15.16 45.62 -29.55
CA ARG A 39 14.95 45.46 -28.12
C ARG A 39 13.53 44.98 -27.79
N ASN A 40 12.49 45.59 -28.36
CA ASN A 40 11.10 45.21 -28.12
C ASN A 40 10.75 43.86 -28.76
N TRP A 41 11.32 43.57 -29.94
CA TRP A 41 11.18 42.27 -30.57
C TRP A 41 11.89 41.17 -29.76
N ALA A 42 13.14 41.41 -29.32
CA ALA A 42 13.86 40.50 -28.44
C ALA A 42 13.13 40.28 -27.11
N LEU A 43 12.59 41.34 -26.49
CA LEU A 43 11.79 41.25 -25.27
C LEU A 43 10.51 40.43 -25.47
N ALA A 44 9.81 40.60 -26.60
CA ALA A 44 8.62 39.82 -26.92
C ALA A 44 8.93 38.34 -27.14
N SER A 45 10.00 38.02 -27.88
CA SER A 45 10.46 36.63 -28.08
C SER A 45 10.92 35.98 -26.78
N LEU A 46 11.60 36.74 -25.92
CA LEU A 46 12.03 36.28 -24.59
C LEU A 46 10.84 36.03 -23.68
N LYS A 47 9.86 36.93 -23.67
CA LYS A 47 8.62 36.81 -22.88
C LYS A 47 7.82 35.58 -23.30
N TRP A 48 7.67 35.36 -24.61
CA TRP A 48 6.98 34.19 -25.17
C TRP A 48 7.69 32.88 -24.80
N SER A 49 9.02 32.83 -24.96
CA SER A 49 9.84 31.68 -24.57
C SER A 49 9.74 31.38 -23.07
N VAL A 50 9.75 32.42 -22.22
CA VAL A 50 9.58 32.29 -20.78
C VAL A 50 8.19 31.75 -20.43
N THR A 51 7.11 32.24 -21.03
CA THR A 51 5.76 31.71 -20.78
C THR A 51 5.58 30.26 -21.24
N GLU A 52 6.15 29.87 -22.38
CA GLU A 52 6.07 28.49 -22.85
C GLU A 52 6.90 27.54 -21.98
N ILE A 53 8.07 27.99 -21.51
CA ILE A 53 8.88 27.26 -20.53
C ILE A 53 8.10 27.12 -19.21
N ILE A 54 7.50 28.21 -18.68
CA ILE A 54 6.67 28.18 -17.46
C ILE A 54 5.50 27.20 -17.57
N GLY A 55 4.81 27.17 -18.72
CA GLY A 55 3.73 26.23 -18.99
C GLY A 55 4.19 24.76 -19.01
N ARG A 56 5.40 24.46 -19.48
CA ARG A 56 5.97 23.10 -19.49
C ARG A 56 6.61 22.67 -18.16
N MET A 57 6.79 23.59 -17.21
CA MET A 57 7.46 23.33 -15.92
C MET A 57 6.51 22.88 -14.79
N HIS A 58 5.21 23.12 -14.94
CA HIS A 58 4.19 22.75 -13.94
C HIS A 58 3.79 21.26 -13.82
N PRO A 59 4.00 20.33 -14.78
CA PRO A 59 3.43 18.99 -14.65
C PRO A 59 4.05 18.20 -13.50
N ASN A 60 5.34 18.37 -13.22
CA ASN A 60 6.00 17.71 -12.08
C ASN A 60 5.44 18.18 -10.74
N ARG A 61 5.14 19.48 -10.63
CA ARG A 61 4.53 20.07 -9.43
C ARG A 61 3.11 19.55 -9.23
N GLU A 62 2.30 19.55 -10.28
CA GLU A 62 0.93 19.06 -10.24
C GLU A 62 0.87 17.57 -9.88
N ILE A 63 1.70 16.73 -10.51
CA ILE A 63 1.81 15.30 -10.18
C ILE A 63 2.21 15.11 -8.72
N LEU A 64 3.17 15.89 -8.23
CA LEU A 64 3.63 15.78 -6.85
C LEU A 64 2.57 16.25 -5.84
N LEU A 65 1.82 17.31 -6.16
CA LEU A 65 0.70 17.79 -5.34
C LEU A 65 -0.42 16.74 -5.29
N LEU A 66 -0.81 16.18 -6.44
CA LEU A 66 -1.83 15.12 -6.52
C LEU A 66 -1.39 13.87 -5.76
N GLY A 67 -0.15 13.42 -5.94
CA GLY A 67 0.39 12.26 -5.24
C GLY A 67 0.39 12.43 -3.72
N ASN A 68 0.83 13.58 -3.22
CA ASN A 68 0.80 13.87 -1.78
C ASN A 68 -0.63 14.03 -1.24
N ALA A 69 -1.53 14.68 -1.97
CA ALA A 69 -2.93 14.83 -1.56
C ALA A 69 -3.66 13.48 -1.47
N LEU A 70 -3.45 12.60 -2.44
CA LEU A 70 -3.98 11.24 -2.41
C LEU A 70 -3.43 10.45 -1.21
N TRP A 71 -2.11 10.51 -0.98
CA TRP A 71 -1.49 9.81 0.15
C TRP A 71 -1.93 10.36 1.51
N ALA A 72 -2.11 11.68 1.63
CA ALA A 72 -2.66 12.33 2.82
C ALA A 72 -4.09 11.84 3.10
N GLY A 73 -4.91 11.72 2.06
CA GLY A 73 -6.27 11.19 2.14
C GLY A 73 -6.31 9.72 2.58
N VAL A 74 -5.44 8.87 2.00
CA VAL A 74 -5.30 7.47 2.42
C VAL A 74 -4.87 7.37 3.88
N SER A 75 -3.87 8.15 4.29
CA SER A 75 -3.38 8.17 5.67
C SER A 75 -4.47 8.61 6.66
N TRP A 76 -5.25 9.62 6.30
CA TRP A 76 -6.39 10.08 7.10
C TRP A 76 -7.49 9.03 7.23
N PHE A 77 -7.82 8.33 6.13
CA PHE A 77 -8.79 7.24 6.15
C PHE A 77 -8.33 6.10 7.07
N VAL A 78 -7.05 5.70 7.00
CA VAL A 78 -6.47 4.67 7.87
C VAL A 78 -6.50 5.11 9.34
N PHE A 79 -6.13 6.36 9.63
CA PHE A 79 -6.20 6.90 10.99
C PHE A 79 -7.63 6.88 11.55
N TYR A 80 -8.60 7.34 10.76
CA TYR A 80 -10.00 7.41 11.18
C TYR A 80 -10.63 6.02 11.36
N THR A 81 -10.30 5.07 10.48
CA THR A 81 -10.76 3.68 10.61
C THR A 81 -10.17 3.02 11.85
N ALA A 82 -8.89 3.22 12.13
CA ALA A 82 -8.27 2.76 13.37
C ALA A 82 -8.98 3.34 14.60
N LEU A 83 -9.24 4.66 14.60
CA LEU A 83 -9.95 5.35 15.70
C LEU A 83 -11.35 4.80 15.93
N ARG A 84 -12.11 4.53 14.85
CA ARG A 84 -13.42 3.88 14.97
C ARG A 84 -13.31 2.49 15.59
N ILE A 85 -12.35 1.66 15.13
CA ILE A 85 -12.17 0.31 15.65
C ILE A 85 -11.88 0.36 17.16
N THR A 86 -10.95 1.20 17.61
CA THR A 86 -10.63 1.36 19.04
C THR A 86 -11.82 1.85 19.85
N PHE A 87 -12.60 2.80 19.33
CA PHE A 87 -13.81 3.28 20.01
C PHE A 87 -14.85 2.17 20.18
N PHE A 88 -15.15 1.41 19.12
CA PHE A 88 -16.10 0.31 19.19
C PHE A 88 -15.63 -0.84 20.08
N GLN A 89 -14.32 -1.13 20.09
CA GLN A 89 -13.74 -2.10 21.02
C GLN A 89 -13.88 -1.64 22.47
N GLY A 90 -13.59 -0.36 22.77
CA GLY A 90 -13.76 0.18 24.12
C GLY A 90 -15.21 0.08 24.62
N LEU A 91 -16.20 0.29 23.75
CA LEU A 91 -17.62 0.09 24.07
C LEU A 91 -17.99 -1.39 24.27
N TYR A 92 -17.32 -2.30 23.57
CA TYR A 92 -17.55 -3.74 23.73
C TYR A 92 -16.94 -4.26 25.04
N ASP A 93 -15.70 -3.87 25.35
CA ASP A 93 -14.98 -4.28 26.56
C ASP A 93 -15.59 -3.70 27.84
N SER A 94 -16.24 -2.53 27.78
CA SER A 94 -16.99 -2.04 28.94
C SER A 94 -18.17 -2.95 29.33
N ASN A 95 -18.60 -3.85 28.43
CA ASN A 95 -19.73 -4.74 28.63
C ASN A 95 -19.36 -6.22 28.85
N LEU A 96 -18.08 -6.61 28.68
CA LEU A 96 -17.58 -8.00 28.81
C LEU A 96 -16.17 -8.01 29.43
N GLN A 97 -15.83 -9.01 30.25
CA GLN A 97 -14.46 -9.16 30.76
C GLN A 97 -13.48 -9.31 29.59
N ALA A 98 -12.45 -8.45 29.54
CA ALA A 98 -11.51 -8.39 28.43
C ALA A 98 -10.68 -9.68 28.31
N ASP A 99 -10.90 -10.44 27.24
CA ASP A 99 -10.12 -11.63 26.91
C ASP A 99 -8.69 -11.28 26.49
N ARG A 100 -7.77 -12.25 26.63
CA ARG A 100 -6.36 -12.14 26.20
C ARG A 100 -6.23 -11.75 24.71
N ALA A 101 -7.19 -12.15 23.88
CA ALA A 101 -7.27 -11.78 22.47
C ALA A 101 -7.52 -10.27 22.27
N THR A 102 -8.37 -9.66 23.09
CA THR A 102 -8.64 -8.22 23.06
C THR A 102 -7.40 -7.39 23.39
N GLN A 103 -6.61 -7.83 24.38
CA GLN A 103 -5.34 -7.16 24.73
C GLN A 103 -4.32 -7.21 23.58
N THR A 104 -4.24 -8.32 22.84
CA THR A 104 -3.35 -8.41 21.67
C THR A 104 -3.78 -7.49 20.54
N VAL A 105 -5.08 -7.31 20.33
CA VAL A 105 -5.60 -6.39 19.31
C VAL A 105 -5.32 -4.93 19.72
N ALA A 106 -5.51 -4.57 20.99
CA ALA A 106 -5.15 -3.26 21.53
C ALA A 106 -3.67 -2.90 21.29
N ALA A 107 -2.76 -3.86 21.47
CA ALA A 107 -1.33 -3.68 21.24
C ALA A 107 -0.98 -3.39 19.76
N LEU A 108 -1.78 -3.90 18.81
CA LEU A 108 -1.57 -3.67 17.37
C LEU A 108 -2.04 -2.28 16.92
N HIS A 109 -2.94 -1.63 17.66
CA HIS A 109 -3.47 -0.33 17.29
C HIS A 109 -2.46 0.81 17.44
N ILE A 110 -1.62 0.77 18.49
CA ILE A 110 -0.61 1.81 18.74
C ILE A 110 0.34 2.01 17.54
N PRO A 111 1.02 0.98 17.00
CA PRO A 111 1.88 1.17 15.84
C PRO A 111 1.12 1.63 14.60
N MET A 112 -0.13 1.18 14.40
CA MET A 112 -0.96 1.67 13.29
C MET A 112 -1.20 3.18 13.38
N TYR A 113 -1.50 3.72 14.57
CA TYR A 113 -1.66 5.16 14.77
C TYR A 113 -0.37 5.91 14.48
N VAL A 114 0.75 5.44 15.01
CA VAL A 114 2.06 6.08 14.79
C VAL A 114 2.40 6.10 13.29
N CYS A 115 2.19 4.99 12.58
CA CYS A 115 2.41 4.91 11.14
C CYS A 115 1.46 5.86 10.37
N ALA A 116 0.16 5.83 10.64
CA ALA A 116 -0.81 6.66 9.93
C ALA A 116 -0.57 8.16 10.15
N THR A 117 -0.31 8.58 11.40
CA THR A 117 -0.03 9.98 11.73
C THR A 117 1.28 10.45 11.12
N SER A 118 2.35 9.66 11.19
CA SER A 118 3.64 10.01 10.57
C SER A 118 3.54 10.11 9.05
N MET A 119 2.84 9.18 8.39
CA MET A 119 2.56 9.24 6.95
C MET A 119 1.75 10.50 6.59
N HIS A 120 0.74 10.84 7.38
CA HIS A 120 -0.05 12.05 7.18
C HIS A 120 0.83 13.32 7.29
N ILE A 121 1.66 13.43 8.33
CA ILE A 121 2.58 14.56 8.50
C ILE A 121 3.53 14.70 7.30
N VAL A 122 4.20 13.60 6.90
CA VAL A 122 5.14 13.60 5.77
C VAL A 122 4.43 14.01 4.47
N SER A 123 3.21 13.52 4.23
CA SER A 123 2.43 13.85 3.04
C SER A 123 2.00 15.33 2.98
N THR A 124 1.57 15.89 4.12
CA THR A 124 1.18 17.30 4.23
C THR A 124 2.39 18.21 4.06
N LEU A 125 3.54 17.85 4.64
CA LEU A 125 4.80 18.56 4.43
C LEU A 125 5.24 18.51 2.96
N GLY A 126 5.11 17.36 2.29
CA GLY A 126 5.38 17.20 0.86
C GLY A 126 4.47 18.07 -0.01
N PHE A 127 3.17 18.10 0.31
CA PHE A 127 2.20 18.97 -0.35
C PHE A 127 2.56 20.45 -0.18
N ILE A 128 2.83 20.89 1.05
CA ILE A 128 3.20 22.28 1.35
C ILE A 128 4.51 22.65 0.64
N ALA A 129 5.52 21.77 0.64
CA ALA A 129 6.79 22.01 -0.03
C ALA A 129 6.63 22.21 -1.54
N ALA A 130 5.79 21.39 -2.19
CA ALA A 130 5.46 21.51 -3.60
C ALA A 130 4.60 22.76 -3.90
N PHE A 131 3.65 23.07 -3.02
CA PHE A 131 2.75 24.21 -3.18
C PHE A 131 3.49 25.55 -3.06
N ARG A 132 4.37 25.65 -2.05
CA ARG A 132 5.17 26.85 -1.75
C ARG A 132 6.44 26.97 -2.59
N GLU A 133 6.74 25.98 -3.41
CA GLU A 133 7.90 25.98 -4.30
C GLU A 133 9.20 26.28 -3.52
N ILE A 134 9.41 25.59 -2.40
CA ILE A 134 10.61 25.75 -1.56
C ILE A 134 11.60 24.64 -1.90
N GLU A 135 12.70 25.00 -2.59
CA GLU A 135 13.70 24.04 -3.06
C GLU A 135 14.28 23.18 -1.94
N PHE A 136 14.70 23.80 -0.83
CA PHE A 136 15.28 23.10 0.32
C PHE A 136 14.28 22.09 0.93
N ALA A 137 13.03 22.50 1.12
CA ALA A 137 11.98 21.64 1.68
C ALA A 137 11.72 20.43 0.78
N LEU A 138 11.76 20.62 -0.54
CA LEU A 138 11.56 19.57 -1.52
C LEU A 138 12.70 18.54 -1.53
N HIS A 139 13.94 19.00 -1.33
CA HIS A 139 15.10 18.11 -1.14
C HIS A 139 14.99 17.27 0.14
N VAL A 140 14.61 17.90 1.26
CA VAL A 140 14.42 17.21 2.55
C VAL A 140 13.31 16.18 2.41
N TYR A 141 12.15 16.57 1.88
CA TYR A 141 11.03 15.67 1.60
C TYR A 141 11.46 14.47 0.73
N GLY A 142 12.18 14.72 -0.38
CA GLY A 142 12.68 13.67 -1.25
C GLY A 142 13.62 12.69 -0.55
N HIS A 143 14.47 13.14 0.38
CA HIS A 143 15.31 12.26 1.18
C HIS A 143 14.49 11.45 2.20
N CYS A 144 13.53 12.07 2.88
CA CYS A 144 12.65 11.37 3.81
C CYS A 144 11.90 10.23 3.12
N VAL A 145 11.29 10.48 1.96
CA VAL A 145 10.56 9.45 1.20
C VAL A 145 11.50 8.35 0.69
N ALA A 146 12.71 8.71 0.25
CA ALA A 146 13.70 7.73 -0.18
C ALA A 146 14.15 6.81 0.97
N VAL A 147 14.33 7.35 2.17
CA VAL A 147 14.66 6.55 3.38
C VAL A 147 13.51 5.61 3.72
N VAL A 148 12.26 6.07 3.67
CA VAL A 148 11.09 5.20 3.90
C VAL A 148 11.04 4.06 2.88
N ALA A 149 11.25 4.35 1.58
CA ALA A 149 11.29 3.33 0.55
C ALA A 149 12.42 2.31 0.78
N LEU A 150 13.60 2.76 1.24
CA LEU A 150 14.72 1.88 1.56
C LEU A 150 14.41 0.97 2.76
N LEU A 151 13.82 1.52 3.83
CA LEU A 151 13.38 0.73 4.98
C LEU A 151 12.36 -0.33 4.58
N MET A 152 11.43 0.00 3.67
CA MET A 152 10.49 -0.98 3.12
C MET A 152 11.18 -2.10 2.34
N CYS A 153 12.19 -1.77 1.52
CA CYS A 153 13.00 -2.79 0.83
C CYS A 153 13.72 -3.71 1.82
N VAL A 154 14.30 -3.17 2.89
CA VAL A 154 14.97 -3.97 3.93
C VAL A 154 13.98 -4.89 4.64
N LEU A 155 12.79 -4.40 5.01
CA LEU A 155 11.75 -5.22 5.65
C LEU A 155 11.26 -6.34 4.73
N LEU A 156 11.10 -6.06 3.44
CA LEU A 156 10.76 -7.08 2.44
C LEU A 156 11.84 -8.15 2.30
N LEU A 157 13.12 -7.75 2.29
CA LEU A 157 14.23 -8.68 2.23
C LEU A 157 14.30 -9.55 3.48
N ILE A 158 14.17 -8.96 4.67
CA ILE A 158 14.15 -9.71 5.94
C ILE A 158 13.01 -10.74 5.93
N THR A 159 11.81 -10.32 5.50
CA THR A 159 10.63 -11.19 5.45
C THR A 159 10.81 -12.31 4.41
N ALA A 160 11.37 -12.01 3.24
CA ALA A 160 11.62 -13.00 2.21
C ALA A 160 12.66 -14.03 2.68
N VAL A 161 13.74 -13.59 3.31
CA VAL A 161 14.79 -14.47 3.85
C VAL A 161 14.25 -15.31 5.01
N SER A 162 13.48 -14.73 5.92
CA SER A 162 12.93 -15.48 7.07
C SER A 162 11.94 -16.55 6.64
N VAL A 163 11.06 -16.25 5.68
CA VAL A 163 10.13 -17.23 5.11
C VAL A 163 10.90 -18.34 4.40
N PHE A 164 11.91 -18.02 3.60
CA PHE A 164 12.69 -19.03 2.89
C PHE A 164 13.52 -19.92 3.83
N ALA A 165 14.18 -19.32 4.83
CA ALA A 165 15.09 -20.03 5.72
C ALA A 165 14.38 -20.89 6.77
N PHE A 166 13.22 -20.45 7.27
CA PHE A 166 12.54 -21.08 8.41
C PHE A 166 11.13 -21.57 8.09
N HIS A 167 10.79 -21.78 6.82
CA HIS A 167 9.43 -22.18 6.43
C HIS A 167 8.90 -23.38 7.22
N ALA A 168 9.70 -24.45 7.32
CA ALA A 168 9.31 -25.68 7.99
C ALA A 168 9.14 -25.49 9.51
N ASP A 169 10.08 -24.81 10.15
CA ASP A 169 10.06 -24.57 11.59
C ASP A 169 8.93 -23.62 12.00
N ILE A 170 8.70 -22.56 11.23
CA ILE A 170 7.59 -21.61 11.45
C ILE A 170 6.26 -22.35 11.33
N LEU A 171 6.12 -23.20 10.32
CA LEU A 171 4.90 -23.96 10.09
C LEU A 171 4.67 -24.98 11.22
N GLN A 172 5.72 -25.67 11.67
CA GLN A 172 5.63 -26.62 12.78
C GLN A 172 5.30 -25.92 14.11
N LEU A 173 5.94 -24.79 14.40
CA LEU A 173 5.69 -24.02 15.62
C LEU A 173 4.26 -23.44 15.62
N ALA A 174 3.84 -22.84 14.50
CA ALA A 174 2.49 -22.28 14.35
C ALA A 174 1.41 -23.36 14.50
N THR A 175 1.69 -24.58 14.05
CA THR A 175 0.74 -25.69 14.14
C THR A 175 0.70 -26.32 15.52
N SER A 176 1.84 -26.50 16.20
CA SER A 176 1.86 -26.94 17.60
C SER A 176 1.19 -25.93 18.52
N PHE A 177 1.44 -24.64 18.28
CA PHE A 177 0.83 -23.57 19.05
C PHE A 177 -0.67 -23.49 18.77
N GLY A 178 -1.09 -23.59 17.50
CA GLY A 178 -2.48 -23.58 17.10
C GLY A 178 -3.31 -24.68 17.77
N ILE A 179 -2.81 -25.92 17.80
CA ILE A 179 -3.53 -27.01 18.50
C ILE A 179 -3.66 -26.72 20.00
N SER A 180 -2.62 -26.22 20.67
CA SER A 180 -2.71 -25.86 22.09
C SER A 180 -3.64 -24.68 22.37
N PHE A 181 -3.65 -23.67 21.49
CA PHE A 181 -4.40 -22.43 21.67
C PHE A 181 -5.89 -22.56 21.30
N TYR A 182 -6.28 -23.65 20.64
CA TYR A 182 -7.67 -23.91 20.22
C TYR A 182 -8.70 -23.73 21.34
N THR A 183 -8.40 -24.18 22.57
CA THR A 183 -9.32 -24.10 23.70
C THR A 183 -9.16 -22.85 24.56
N GLU A 184 -8.11 -22.07 24.32
CA GLU A 184 -7.78 -20.86 25.10
C GLU A 184 -8.47 -19.59 24.58
N SER A 185 -8.99 -19.62 23.35
CA SER A 185 -9.65 -18.46 22.73
C SER A 185 -10.83 -18.89 21.87
N ASP A 186 -12.03 -18.42 22.22
CA ASP A 186 -13.25 -18.65 21.45
C ASP A 186 -13.15 -18.13 20.01
N SER A 187 -12.47 -17.01 19.79
CA SER A 187 -12.27 -16.45 18.45
C SER A 187 -11.39 -17.36 17.59
N PHE A 188 -10.32 -17.89 18.17
CA PHE A 188 -9.42 -18.79 17.48
C PHE A 188 -10.06 -20.16 17.24
N LYS A 189 -10.80 -20.68 18.22
CA LYS A 189 -11.66 -21.86 18.08
C LYS A 189 -12.57 -21.74 16.86
N LYS A 190 -13.36 -20.65 16.76
CA LYS A 190 -14.26 -20.38 15.63
C LYS A 190 -13.53 -20.30 14.29
N PHE A 191 -12.31 -19.76 14.27
CA PHE A 191 -11.50 -19.72 13.06
C PHE A 191 -11.09 -21.13 12.60
N VAL A 192 -10.55 -21.94 13.52
CA VAL A 192 -10.17 -23.33 13.22
C VAL A 192 -11.39 -24.14 12.80
N ASP A 193 -12.52 -23.99 13.50
CA ASP A 193 -13.75 -24.70 13.19
C ASP A 193 -14.27 -24.36 11.78
N ARG A 194 -14.27 -23.07 11.40
CA ARG A 194 -14.62 -22.65 10.02
C ARG A 194 -13.64 -23.21 9.00
N LEU A 195 -12.34 -23.15 9.28
CA LEU A 195 -11.31 -23.65 8.37
C LEU A 195 -11.48 -25.14 8.10
N GLN A 196 -11.79 -25.94 9.12
CA GLN A 196 -12.01 -27.38 9.00
C GLN A 196 -13.27 -27.72 8.21
N GLN A 197 -14.36 -26.98 8.43
CA GLN A 197 -15.63 -27.17 7.73
C GLN A 197 -15.59 -26.69 6.28
N GLU A 198 -15.06 -25.48 6.02
CA GLU A 198 -14.99 -24.91 4.67
C GLU A 198 -14.06 -25.70 3.75
N HIS A 199 -13.04 -26.34 4.32
CA HIS A 199 -12.02 -27.07 3.55
C HIS A 199 -12.05 -28.58 3.76
N ASN A 200 -13.06 -29.10 4.46
CA ASN A 200 -13.25 -30.53 4.68
C ASN A 200 -11.95 -31.22 5.13
N CYS A 201 -11.32 -30.69 6.17
CA CYS A 201 -10.05 -31.18 6.70
C CYS A 201 -10.10 -31.31 8.23
N CYS A 202 -9.24 -32.15 8.83
CA CYS A 202 -9.17 -32.33 10.28
C CYS A 202 -7.74 -32.42 10.79
N GLY A 203 -7.48 -31.66 11.86
CA GLY A 203 -6.16 -31.53 12.45
C GLY A 203 -5.16 -30.86 11.50
N VAL A 204 -3.89 -30.82 11.90
CA VAL A 204 -2.85 -30.15 11.09
C VAL A 204 -2.33 -31.13 10.04
N PHE A 205 -1.66 -32.17 10.52
CA PHE A 205 -1.09 -33.27 9.73
C PHE A 205 -2.02 -34.49 9.77
N SER A 206 -2.75 -34.66 10.87
CA SER A 206 -3.78 -35.69 11.00
C SER A 206 -4.78 -35.35 12.10
N TRP A 207 -5.92 -36.04 12.07
CA TRP A 207 -6.92 -36.01 13.13
C TRP A 207 -6.37 -36.38 14.53
N ARG A 208 -5.25 -37.12 14.61
CA ARG A 208 -4.60 -37.45 15.89
C ARG A 208 -3.86 -36.29 16.54
N ASP A 209 -3.63 -35.20 15.82
CA ASP A 209 -2.95 -34.02 16.38
C ASP A 209 -3.69 -33.44 17.59
N TRP A 210 -5.00 -33.65 17.68
CA TRP A 210 -5.83 -33.22 18.80
C TRP A 210 -5.41 -33.83 20.15
N ASP A 211 -4.73 -34.97 20.16
CA ASP A 211 -4.18 -35.56 21.40
C ASP A 211 -3.12 -34.67 22.08
N LYS A 212 -2.51 -33.74 21.32
CA LYS A 212 -1.54 -32.78 21.87
C LYS A 212 -2.22 -31.67 22.69
N ASN A 213 -3.50 -31.38 22.44
CA ASN A 213 -4.26 -30.36 23.18
C ASN A 213 -4.66 -30.89 24.57
N SER A 214 -4.54 -30.08 25.62
CA SER A 214 -4.81 -30.47 27.01
C SER A 214 -6.25 -30.97 27.26
N VAL A 215 -7.22 -30.44 26.52
CA VAL A 215 -8.65 -30.76 26.67
C VAL A 215 -9.01 -32.07 25.93
N PHE A 216 -8.38 -32.36 24.80
CA PHE A 216 -8.67 -33.55 24.00
C PHE A 216 -7.74 -34.74 24.29
N ARG A 217 -6.61 -34.50 24.96
CA ARG A 217 -5.57 -35.49 25.26
C ARG A 217 -6.13 -36.77 25.87
N CYS A 218 -5.78 -37.90 25.27
CA CYS A 218 -6.01 -39.24 25.76
C CYS A 218 -5.10 -39.56 26.94
N ASN A 219 -5.50 -39.14 28.13
CA ASN A 219 -4.88 -39.60 29.38
C ASN A 219 -5.96 -39.99 30.39
N GLU A 220 -5.76 -41.08 31.12
CA GLU A 220 -6.69 -41.54 32.16
C GLU A 220 -6.91 -40.47 33.24
N ASP A 221 -5.89 -39.67 33.55
CA ASP A 221 -5.95 -38.57 34.50
C ASP A 221 -6.56 -37.28 33.93
N ASN A 222 -6.90 -37.22 32.64
CA ASN A 222 -7.52 -36.03 32.06
C ASN A 222 -9.02 -35.97 32.44
N PRO A 223 -9.46 -34.99 33.26
CA PRO A 223 -10.84 -34.89 33.71
C PRO A 223 -11.78 -34.31 32.63
N SER A 224 -11.23 -33.87 31.50
CA SER A 224 -12.01 -33.26 30.42
C SER A 224 -13.06 -34.22 29.89
N ILE A 225 -14.31 -33.73 29.77
CA ILE A 225 -15.36 -34.47 29.08
C ILE A 225 -14.96 -34.75 27.62
N TYR A 226 -14.21 -33.87 26.97
CA TYR A 226 -13.77 -34.02 25.59
C TYR A 226 -12.53 -34.91 25.42
N ARG A 227 -12.08 -35.58 26.49
CA ARG A 227 -10.97 -36.54 26.44
C ARG A 227 -11.14 -37.57 25.34
N CYS A 228 -10.07 -37.83 24.59
CA CYS A 228 -10.03 -38.75 23.46
C CYS A 228 -11.02 -38.46 22.33
N ARG A 229 -11.60 -37.25 22.31
CA ARG A 229 -12.46 -36.78 21.22
C ARG A 229 -11.69 -35.84 20.31
N ILE A 230 -12.35 -35.40 19.26
CA ILE A 230 -11.90 -34.37 18.34
C ILE A 230 -12.93 -33.24 18.32
N PRO A 231 -12.60 -32.06 17.80
CA PRO A 231 -13.58 -31.01 17.56
C PRO A 231 -14.73 -31.47 16.67
N GLU A 232 -15.94 -30.99 16.98
CA GLU A 232 -17.14 -31.25 16.18
C GLU A 232 -16.99 -30.75 14.73
N SER A 233 -16.19 -29.71 14.52
CA SER A 233 -15.84 -29.17 13.21
C SER A 233 -15.03 -30.12 12.33
N CYS A 234 -14.47 -31.21 12.87
CA CYS A 234 -13.85 -32.28 12.07
C CYS A 234 -14.86 -33.28 11.50
N CYS A 235 -16.11 -33.27 11.96
CA CYS A 235 -17.13 -34.25 11.61
C CYS A 235 -17.86 -33.89 10.33
N ARG A 236 -18.09 -34.89 9.47
CA ARG A 236 -18.90 -34.74 8.25
C ARG A 236 -20.39 -34.60 8.55
N LEU A 237 -20.84 -35.32 9.58
CA LEU A 237 -22.22 -35.37 10.04
C LEU A 237 -22.16 -35.35 11.57
N LEU A 238 -22.69 -34.27 12.18
CA LEU A 238 -22.68 -34.07 13.63
C LEU A 238 -23.45 -35.17 14.39
N ASP A 239 -24.49 -35.73 13.77
CA ASP A 239 -25.34 -36.76 14.40
C ASP A 239 -24.75 -38.16 14.36
N LEU A 240 -23.57 -38.35 13.75
CA LEU A 240 -22.96 -39.69 13.67
C LEU A 240 -22.47 -40.12 15.06
N PRO A 241 -22.87 -41.31 15.55
CA PRO A 241 -22.47 -41.77 16.87
C PRO A 241 -20.98 -41.77 17.13
N LEU A 242 -20.24 -42.12 16.08
CA LEU A 242 -18.80 -42.17 16.11
C LEU A 242 -18.16 -40.82 16.42
N CYS A 243 -18.80 -39.69 16.11
CA CYS A 243 -18.22 -38.37 16.36
C CYS A 243 -18.34 -37.89 17.81
N TYR A 244 -19.22 -38.48 18.62
CA TYR A 244 -19.33 -38.16 20.05
C TYR A 244 -18.54 -39.12 20.96
N GLU A 245 -18.02 -40.22 20.41
CA GLU A 245 -17.24 -41.23 21.13
C GLU A 245 -15.74 -40.89 21.25
N MET A 246 -14.96 -41.77 21.90
CA MET A 246 -13.49 -41.67 22.03
C MET A 246 -12.75 -41.97 20.71
N VAL A 247 -12.98 -41.14 19.70
CA VAL A 247 -12.46 -41.28 18.33
C VAL A 247 -10.95 -41.52 18.28
N LEU A 248 -10.17 -40.85 19.14
CA LEU A 248 -8.70 -40.95 19.19
C LEU A 248 -8.17 -42.37 19.50
N ASN A 249 -8.98 -43.22 20.11
CA ASN A 249 -8.61 -44.59 20.45
C ASN A 249 -9.03 -45.64 19.38
N ARG A 250 -9.71 -45.21 18.32
CA ARG A 250 -10.22 -46.09 17.26
C ARG A 250 -9.22 -46.26 16.11
N THR A 251 -9.50 -47.21 15.22
CA THR A 251 -8.70 -47.44 14.01
C THR A 251 -9.02 -46.39 12.94
N ALA A 252 -8.06 -46.09 12.05
CA ALA A 252 -8.24 -45.06 11.04
C ALA A 252 -9.41 -45.36 10.07
N GLU A 253 -9.62 -46.63 9.73
CA GLU A 253 -10.67 -47.05 8.79
C GLU A 253 -12.08 -46.79 9.32
N GLU A 254 -12.30 -47.00 10.61
CA GLU A 254 -13.57 -46.69 11.27
C GLU A 254 -13.80 -45.18 11.32
N VAL A 255 -12.78 -44.44 11.77
CA VAL A 255 -12.84 -42.99 11.97
C VAL A 255 -13.07 -42.23 10.67
N PHE A 256 -12.40 -42.64 9.58
CA PHE A 256 -12.52 -41.99 8.28
C PHE A 256 -13.92 -42.02 7.68
N LYS A 257 -14.84 -42.87 8.18
CA LYS A 257 -16.25 -42.87 7.79
C LYS A 257 -17.03 -41.68 8.36
N ALA A 258 -16.60 -41.11 9.49
CA ALA A 258 -17.30 -40.04 10.19
C ALA A 258 -16.65 -38.66 10.05
N ILE A 259 -15.33 -38.61 9.84
CA ILE A 259 -14.57 -37.35 9.84
C ILE A 259 -14.14 -36.94 8.43
N PHE A 260 -13.58 -35.73 8.34
CA PHE A 260 -12.75 -35.30 7.22
C PHE A 260 -11.32 -35.86 7.36
N PRO A 261 -10.88 -36.79 6.49
CA PRO A 261 -9.57 -37.45 6.66
C PRO A 261 -8.39 -36.61 6.18
N ALA A 262 -8.63 -35.55 5.41
CA ALA A 262 -7.57 -34.73 4.82
C ALA A 262 -6.90 -33.84 5.89
N PRO A 263 -5.56 -33.68 5.84
CA PRO A 263 -4.86 -32.73 6.70
C PRO A 263 -5.13 -31.28 6.29
N CYS A 264 -5.32 -30.38 7.25
CA CYS A 264 -5.51 -28.96 6.95
C CYS A 264 -4.21 -28.26 6.52
N LEU A 265 -3.03 -28.84 6.76
CA LEU A 265 -1.74 -28.21 6.46
C LEU A 265 -1.62 -27.71 5.00
N LYS A 266 -2.02 -28.55 4.04
CA LYS A 266 -1.93 -28.22 2.61
C LYS A 266 -2.79 -27.00 2.25
N GLN A 267 -3.94 -26.89 2.91
CA GLN A 267 -4.84 -25.77 2.71
C GLN A 267 -4.31 -24.50 3.37
N VAL A 268 -3.81 -24.61 4.59
CA VAL A 268 -3.18 -23.50 5.31
C VAL A 268 -1.97 -22.97 4.54
N SER A 269 -1.10 -23.84 4.03
CA SER A 269 0.07 -23.42 3.23
C SER A 269 -0.35 -22.69 1.96
N TYR A 270 -1.39 -23.18 1.27
CA TYR A 270 -1.94 -22.51 0.09
C TYR A 270 -2.49 -21.12 0.41
N LEU A 271 -3.24 -20.97 1.51
CA LEU A 271 -3.76 -19.68 1.96
C LEU A 271 -2.64 -18.71 2.31
N ILE A 272 -1.59 -19.18 3.02
CA ILE A 272 -0.41 -18.38 3.35
C ILE A 272 0.27 -17.88 2.08
N GLU A 273 0.50 -18.74 1.08
CA GLU A 273 1.10 -18.33 -0.19
C GLU A 273 0.26 -17.29 -0.94
N LEU A 274 -1.07 -17.43 -0.91
CA LEU A 274 -2.00 -16.48 -1.52
C LEU A 274 -1.90 -15.11 -0.86
N GLU A 275 -1.91 -15.10 0.47
CA GLU A 275 -1.74 -13.90 1.26
C GLU A 275 -0.38 -13.25 1.01
N GLN A 276 0.71 -14.04 1.02
CA GLN A 276 2.05 -13.54 0.69
C GLN A 276 2.10 -12.89 -0.70
N LYS A 277 1.50 -13.53 -1.72
CA LYS A 277 1.41 -12.95 -3.07
C LYS A 277 0.61 -11.66 -3.10
N ARG A 278 -0.47 -11.57 -2.31
CA ARG A 278 -1.29 -10.36 -2.18
C ARG A 278 -0.48 -9.22 -1.55
N TRP A 279 0.17 -9.48 -0.42
CA TRP A 279 1.01 -8.49 0.26
C TRP A 279 2.19 -8.06 -0.59
N LEU A 280 2.87 -8.98 -1.28
CA LEU A 280 3.97 -8.66 -2.18
C LEU A 280 3.57 -7.66 -3.27
N LYS A 281 2.38 -7.82 -3.85
CA LYS A 281 1.84 -6.87 -4.85
C LYS A 281 1.60 -5.49 -4.24
N ILE A 282 1.03 -5.43 -3.04
CA ILE A 282 0.80 -4.17 -2.32
C ILE A 282 2.13 -3.47 -2.04
N PHE A 283 3.13 -4.19 -1.52
CA PHE A 283 4.45 -3.65 -1.26
C PHE A 283 5.16 -3.16 -2.52
N ALA A 284 5.09 -3.91 -3.61
CA ALA A 284 5.66 -3.50 -4.89
C ALA A 284 5.01 -2.21 -5.42
N PHE A 285 3.69 -2.09 -5.31
CA PHE A 285 2.97 -0.87 -5.69
C PHE A 285 3.38 0.33 -4.81
N LEU A 286 3.49 0.15 -3.49
CA LEU A 286 3.93 1.21 -2.58
C LEU A 286 5.37 1.64 -2.84
N LEU A 287 6.27 0.70 -3.12
CA LEU A 287 7.65 1.02 -3.50
C LEU A 287 7.71 1.83 -4.79
N LEU A 288 6.94 1.43 -5.81
CA LEU A 288 6.83 2.20 -7.05
C LEU A 288 6.29 3.61 -6.78
N PHE A 289 5.26 3.72 -5.96
CA PHE A 289 4.67 5.01 -5.57
C PHE A 289 5.69 5.93 -4.89
N PHE A 290 6.42 5.45 -3.90
CA PHE A 290 7.46 6.25 -3.22
C PHE A 290 8.65 6.57 -4.12
N ALA A 291 9.04 5.65 -5.01
CA ALA A 291 10.05 5.92 -6.02
C ALA A 291 9.63 7.05 -6.97
N LEU A 292 8.36 7.03 -7.43
CA LEU A 292 7.79 8.08 -8.26
C LEU A 292 7.73 9.42 -7.53
N LEU A 293 7.25 9.46 -6.28
CA LEU A 293 7.24 10.68 -5.47
C LEU A 293 8.66 11.27 -5.28
N THR A 294 9.64 10.41 -5.07
CA THR A 294 11.04 10.82 -4.93
C THR A 294 11.57 11.38 -6.25
N ALA A 295 11.29 10.71 -7.37
CA ALA A 295 11.72 11.13 -8.70
C ALA A 295 11.08 12.47 -9.10
N THR A 296 9.79 12.65 -8.85
CA THR A 296 9.06 13.89 -9.16
C THR A 296 9.48 15.03 -8.25
N ALA A 297 9.75 14.78 -6.96
CA ALA A 297 10.32 15.79 -6.07
C ALA A 297 11.69 16.28 -6.55
N ARG A 298 12.58 15.37 -6.98
CA ARG A 298 13.88 15.74 -7.55
C ARG A 298 13.74 16.50 -8.87
N ALA A 299 12.83 16.06 -9.75
CA ALA A 299 12.57 16.75 -11.01
C ALA A 299 12.03 18.17 -10.78
N CYS A 300 11.03 18.32 -9.90
CA CYS A 300 10.44 19.59 -9.53
C CYS A 300 11.48 20.53 -8.88
N SER A 301 12.34 20.02 -8.00
CA SER A 301 13.44 20.80 -7.40
C SER A 301 14.43 21.31 -8.45
N ARG A 302 14.84 20.45 -9.40
CA ARG A 302 15.73 20.85 -10.51
C ARG A 302 15.08 21.92 -11.38
N THR A 303 13.81 21.74 -11.73
CA THR A 303 13.05 22.71 -12.52
C THR A 303 13.01 24.07 -11.81
N LEU A 304 12.69 24.09 -10.51
CA LEU A 304 12.63 25.31 -9.71
C LEU A 304 14.00 26.02 -9.62
N ARG A 305 15.10 25.27 -9.47
CA ARG A 305 16.44 25.87 -9.46
C ARG A 305 16.77 26.53 -10.80
N LEU A 306 16.44 25.86 -11.90
CA LEU A 306 16.65 26.41 -13.24
C LEU A 306 15.83 27.68 -13.46
N THR A 307 14.56 27.70 -13.05
CA THR A 307 13.73 28.93 -13.17
C THR A 307 14.32 30.08 -12.39
N HIS A 308 14.70 29.86 -11.13
CA HIS A 308 15.31 30.90 -10.30
C HIS A 308 16.60 31.44 -10.93
N THR A 309 17.41 30.55 -11.52
CA THR A 309 18.66 30.93 -12.18
C THR A 309 18.41 31.74 -13.46
N TRP A 310 17.51 31.28 -14.33
CA TRP A 310 17.14 31.98 -15.56
C TRP A 310 16.51 33.35 -15.29
N VAL A 311 15.55 33.42 -14.36
CA VAL A 311 14.94 34.68 -13.95
C VAL A 311 15.98 35.64 -13.38
N GLY A 312 16.91 35.14 -12.55
CA GLY A 312 18.03 35.94 -12.04
C GLY A 312 18.96 36.50 -13.12
N ILE A 313 19.26 35.71 -14.16
CA ILE A 313 20.05 36.16 -15.32
C ILE A 313 19.29 37.22 -16.12
N LEU A 314 18.00 36.99 -16.38
CA LEU A 314 17.13 37.91 -17.10
C LEU A 314 17.02 39.27 -16.40
N ILE A 315 16.86 39.28 -15.07
CA ILE A 315 16.80 40.52 -14.28
C ILE A 315 18.11 41.31 -14.43
N ARG A 316 19.28 40.65 -14.32
CA ARG A 316 20.58 41.31 -14.48
C ARG A 316 20.83 41.82 -15.90
N TYR A 317 20.28 41.15 -16.92
CA TYR A 317 20.40 41.60 -18.30
C TYR A 317 19.52 42.82 -18.60
N MET A 318 18.43 42.99 -17.85
CA MET A 318 17.50 44.12 -18.02
C MET A 318 17.84 45.34 -17.16
N SER A 319 18.64 45.18 -16.10
CA SER A 319 19.15 46.26 -15.22
C SER A 319 20.39 46.93 -15.79
#